data_AF-A0A942HL66-F1
#
_entry.id   AF-A0A942HL66-F1
#
_cell.length_a   1.000
_cell.length_b   1.000
_cell.length_c   1.000
_cell.angle_alpha   90.00
_cell.angle_beta   90.00
_cell.angle_gamma   90.00
#
_symmetry.space_group_name_H-M   'P 1'
#
loop_
_entity.id
_entity.type
_entity.pdbx_description
1 polymer ?
#
loop_
_entity_poly.entity_id
_entity_poly.type
_entity_poly.pdbx_seq_one_letter_code
_entity_poly.pdbx_strand_id
1 'polypeptide(L)' 'MRRAAKLFKNGRSQAVRLPAAFRFDTEEVFIQKDKQTGDVILSRKP' A
#
# COMPACT_ATOMS: atom_id res chain seq x y z
N MET A 1 -11.59 -10.33 3.29
CA MET A 1 -12.17 -9.36 4.24
C MET A 1 -11.42 -8.04 4.12
N ARG A 2 -12.10 -6.91 3.89
CA ARG A 2 -11.44 -5.60 3.81
C ARG A 2 -11.08 -5.12 5.21
N ARG A 3 -9.87 -4.60 5.40
CA ARG A 3 -9.43 -3.97 6.66
C ARG A 3 -9.09 -2.51 6.36
N ALA A 4 -9.65 -1.60 7.13
CA ALA A 4 -9.27 -0.19 7.03
C ALA A 4 -7.83 -0.01 7.52
N ALA A 5 -7.05 0.80 6.81
CA ALA A 5 -5.72 1.24 7.20
C ALA A 5 -5.72 2.75 7.41
N LYS A 6 -4.85 3.25 8.28
CA LYS A 6 -4.71 4.69 8.50
C LYS A 6 -3.87 5.32 7.40
N LEU A 7 -4.41 6.39 6.82
CA LEU A 7 -3.63 7.34 6.02
C LEU A 7 -2.99 8.38 6.93
N PHE A 8 -1.76 8.78 6.59
CA PHE A 8 -1.05 9.84 7.26
C PHE A 8 -0.16 10.61 6.27
N LYS A 9 0.36 11.77 6.68
CA LYS A 9 1.31 12.54 5.89
C LYS A 9 2.73 12.10 6.23
N ASN A 10 3.57 11.91 5.21
CA ASN A 10 5.01 11.76 5.36
C ASN A 10 5.69 12.89 4.57
N GLY A 11 6.01 13.98 5.26
CA GLY A 11 6.39 15.24 4.62
C GLY A 11 5.30 15.74 3.66
N ARG A 12 5.68 15.99 2.40
CA ARG A 12 4.74 16.42 1.35
C ARG A 12 3.90 15.26 0.79
N SER A 13 4.30 14.02 1.02
CA SER A 13 3.66 12.81 0.48
C SER A 13 2.51 12.30 1.35
N GLN A 14 1.67 11.45 0.76
CA GLN A 14 0.68 10.64 1.46
C GLN A 14 1.26 9.25 1.72
N ALA A 15 0.97 8.65 2.88
CA ALA A 15 1.43 7.33 3.25
C ALA A 15 0.29 6.52 3.91
N VAL A 16 0.38 5.19 3.79
CA VAL A 16 -0.52 4.24 4.44
C VAL A 16 0.25 3.50 5.54
N ARG A 17 -0.33 3.35 6.73
CA ARG A 17 0.21 2.46 7.76
C ARG A 17 -0.26 1.03 7.51
N LEU A 18 0.65 0.15 7.10
CA LEU A 18 0.35 -1.26 6.91
C LEU A 18 0.12 -1.96 8.26
N PRO A 19 -1.07 -2.56 8.51
CA PRO A 19 -1.28 -3.44 9.65
C PRO A 19 -0.35 -4.65 9.59
N ALA A 20 -0.06 -5.27 10.73
CA ALA A 20 0.92 -6.36 10.83
C ALA A 20 0.71 -7.49 9.81
N ALA A 21 -0.54 -7.89 9.57
CA ALA A 21 -0.89 -8.94 8.62
C ALA A 21 -0.65 -8.59 7.13
N PHE A 22 -0.34 -7.34 6.81
CA PHE A 22 -0.11 -6.86 5.44
C PHE A 22 1.29 -6.26 5.25
N ARG A 23 2.23 -6.50 6.18
CA ARG A 23 3.60 -6.03 6.04
C ARG A 23 4.35 -6.86 5.00
N PHE A 24 5.25 -6.22 4.27
CA PHE A 24 6.19 -6.86 3.36
C PHE A 24 7.51 -7.15 4.10
N ASP A 25 8.23 -8.17 3.63
CA ASP A 25 9.58 -8.52 4.07
C ASP A 25 10.68 -7.85 3.20
N THR A 26 10.28 -7.00 2.25
CA THR A 26 11.16 -6.26 1.34
C THR A 26 11.16 -4.76 1.62
N GLU A 27 12.22 -4.08 1.19
CA GLU A 27 12.34 -2.62 1.31
C GLU A 27 11.53 -1.87 0.25
N GLU A 28 11.27 -2.51 -0.89
CA GLU A 28 10.56 -1.94 -2.03
C GLU A 28 9.42 -2.84 -2.51
N VAL A 29 8.39 -2.21 -3.07
CA VAL A 29 7.23 -2.85 -3.68
C VAL A 29 6.91 -2.17 -5.01
N PHE A 30 6.26 -2.88 -5.92
CA PHE A 30 5.61 -2.26 -7.06
C PHE A 30 4.28 -1.63 -6.63
N ILE A 31 3.90 -0.53 -7.28
CA ILE A 31 2.62 0.14 -7.12
C ILE A 31 1.97 0.30 -8.49
N GLN A 32 0.70 -0.10 -8.59
CA GLN A 32 -0.10 0.13 -9.79
C GLN A 32 -1.54 0.48 -9.42
N LYS A 33 -2.22 1.18 -10.33
CA LYS A 33 -3.65 1.42 -10.24
C LYS A 33 -4.38 0.50 -11.20
N ASP A 34 -5.28 -0.31 -10.67
CA ASP A 34 -6.16 -1.13 -11.49
C ASP A 34 -7.09 -0.21 -12.30
N LYS A 35 -7.12 -0.40 -13.63
CA LYS A 35 -7.83 0.51 -14.53
C LYS A 35 -9.35 0.37 -14.45
N GLN A 36 -9.87 -0.78 -13.99
CA GLN A 36 -11.30 -1.05 -13.96
C GLN A 36 -11.93 -0.58 -12.64
N THR A 37 -11.27 -0.88 -11.53
CA THR A 37 -11.76 -0.61 -10.17
C THR A 37 -11.24 0.71 -9.60
N GLY A 38 -10.10 1.19 -10.09
CA GLY A 38 -9.38 2.33 -9.51
C GLY A 38 -8.60 1.99 -8.25
N ASP A 39 -8.58 0.72 -7.83
CA ASP A 39 -7.86 0.26 -6.64
C ASP A 39 -6.35 0.43 -6.81
N VAL A 40 -5.67 0.78 -5.71
CA VAL A 40 -4.21 0.79 -5.64
C VAL A 40 -3.73 -0.57 -5.18
N ILE A 41 -2.96 -1.25 -6.03
CA ILE A 41 -2.40 -2.58 -5.77
C ILE A 41 -0.90 -2.42 -5.48
N LEU A 42 -0.48 -3.00 -4.35
CA LEU A 42 0.92 -3.15 -3.98
C LEU A 42 1.33 -4.62 -4.12
N SER A 43 2.46 -4.89 -4.75
CA SER A 43 3.00 -6.25 -4.90
C SER A 43 4.50 -6.29 -4.63
N ARG A 44 5.00 -7.41 -4.11
CA ARG A 44 6.41 -7.60 -3.79
C ARG A 44 7.29 -7.39 -5.04
N LYS A 45 8.39 -6.65 -4.89
CA LYS A 45 9.46 -6.62 -5.90
C LYS A 45 10.35 -7.87 -5.70
N PRO A 46 10.65 -8.65 -6.77
CA PRO A 46 11.49 -9.84 -6.67
C PRO A 46 12.84 -9.59 -6.02
#